data_AF-A0A8B6F2G0-F1
#
_entry.id   AF-A0A8B6F2G0-F1
#
_cell.length_a   1.000
_cell.length_b   1.000
_cell.length_c   1.000
_cell.angle_alpha   90.00
_cell.angle_beta   90.00
_cell.angle_gamma   90.00
#
_symmetry.space_group_name_H-M   'P 1'
#
loop_
_entity.id
_entity.type
_entity.pdbx_description
1 polymer ?
#
loop_
_entity_poly.entity_id
_entity_poly.type
_entity_poly.pdbx_seq_one_letter_code
_entity_poly.pdbx_strand_id
1 'polypeptide(L)'
;MNYLQVFINAIVVALMAMYVYKNEEIMEKMSTKHYQTEKELDELKMVAKSTELKLSTKAETEKLIEIENQQIAGTRKLYTEIENQQIAATRKLTEVENQLNAETKKSNEKALALERKLADEIKDMKQLLSTKAEKKDFKPIFKACSGNKQSILDTWKKSKMEGDISNIKESCTNRHLRSTLIDNWNGSLIDQVKVELFKNEQLAVEMYFDGRGSTSSNWFTRSRLRDNSFNDLTRMSTFNFFSMNGHQAVGRHFFINQDYGGCENDKGWMVVIDTADGKPRPCIMDKLPGQDYPYILYGPDQQLIHYGHGPYAVANMMVISISNLG
;
A
#
# COMPACT_ATOMS: atom_id res chain seq x y z
N MET A 1 155.24 19.04 13.12
CA MET A 1 154.12 18.61 12.26
C MET A 1 152.98 19.60 12.40
N ASN A 2 152.34 19.92 11.28
CA ASN A 2 151.76 21.23 10.96
C ASN A 2 150.32 21.39 11.50
N TYR A 3 150.19 21.88 12.74
CA TYR A 3 148.91 22.11 13.42
C TYR A 3 147.99 23.14 12.73
N LEU A 4 148.54 24.05 11.93
CA LEU A 4 147.77 25.15 11.31
C LEU A 4 146.85 24.67 10.17
N GLN A 5 147.31 23.73 9.34
CA GLN A 5 146.50 23.19 8.24
C GLN A 5 145.33 22.33 8.75
N VAL A 6 145.55 21.60 9.85
CA VAL A 6 144.50 20.83 10.53
C VAL A 6 143.44 21.78 11.10
N PHE A 7 143.85 22.93 11.66
CA PHE A 7 142.94 23.92 12.22
C PHE A 7 142.09 24.63 11.16
N ILE A 8 142.70 25.02 10.02
CA ILE A 8 141.98 25.64 8.90
C ILE A 8 140.98 24.66 8.27
N ASN A 9 141.39 23.41 8.05
CA ASN A 9 140.49 22.38 7.52
C ASN A 9 139.33 22.11 8.50
N ALA A 10 139.58 22.12 9.81
CA ALA A 10 138.53 22.00 10.82
C ALA A 10 137.54 23.17 10.79
N ILE A 11 138.01 24.40 10.59
CA ILE A 11 137.15 25.59 10.46
C ILE A 11 136.30 25.54 9.19
N VAL A 12 136.88 25.18 8.04
CA VAL A 12 136.15 25.08 6.77
C VAL A 12 135.09 23.98 6.83
N VAL A 13 135.42 22.83 7.43
CA VAL A 13 134.45 21.75 7.66
C VAL A 13 133.35 22.20 8.63
N ALA A 14 133.68 22.94 9.68
CA ALA A 14 132.68 23.48 10.61
C ALA A 14 131.76 24.53 9.96
N LEU A 15 132.29 25.41 9.11
CA LEU A 15 131.50 26.40 8.36
C LEU A 15 130.61 25.75 7.31
N MET A 16 131.11 24.74 6.59
CA MET A 16 130.29 23.97 5.64
C MET A 16 129.20 23.16 6.37
N ALA A 17 129.53 22.55 7.51
CA ALA A 17 128.54 21.87 8.34
C ALA A 17 127.45 22.82 8.85
N MET A 18 127.82 24.03 9.29
CA MET A 18 126.84 25.06 9.69
C MET A 18 125.98 25.55 8.53
N TYR A 19 126.55 25.69 7.32
CA TYR A 19 125.80 26.09 6.12
C TYR A 19 124.81 25.02 5.67
N VAL A 20 125.24 23.75 5.65
CA VAL A 20 124.38 22.60 5.34
C VAL A 20 123.26 22.50 6.38
N TYR A 21 123.58 22.59 7.67
CA TYR A 21 122.60 22.54 8.75
C TYR A 21 121.55 23.65 8.65
N LYS A 22 121.98 24.89 8.36
CA LYS A 22 121.06 26.02 8.20
C LYS A 22 120.17 25.87 6.97
N ASN A 23 120.70 25.32 5.87
CA ASN A 23 119.91 25.04 4.67
C ASN A 23 118.93 23.88 4.90
N GLU A 24 119.31 22.84 5.64
CA GLU A 24 118.39 21.76 6.05
C GLU A 24 117.26 22.31 6.91
N GLU A 25 117.56 23.17 7.89
CA GLU A 25 116.54 23.81 8.74
C GLU A 25 115.57 24.70 7.91
N ILE A 26 116.09 25.41 6.91
CA ILE A 26 115.27 26.22 5.99
C ILE A 26 114.41 25.32 5.09
N MET A 27 114.97 24.23 4.55
CA MET A 27 114.23 23.28 3.72
C MET A 27 113.14 22.54 4.51
N GLU A 28 113.40 22.17 5.75
CA GLU A 28 112.43 21.54 6.65
C GLU A 28 111.28 22.51 6.99
N LYS A 29 111.59 23.77 7.29
CA LYS A 29 110.57 24.82 7.50
C LYS A 29 109.75 25.10 6.24
N MET A 30 110.38 25.12 5.06
CA MET A 30 109.68 25.27 3.78
C MET A 30 108.79 24.07 3.47
N SER A 31 109.27 22.85 3.71
CA SER A 31 108.51 21.61 3.54
C SER A 31 107.30 21.57 4.48
N THR A 32 107.49 21.93 5.75
CA THR A 32 106.40 21.99 6.75
C THR A 32 105.35 23.03 6.37
N LYS A 33 105.80 24.22 5.93
CA LYS A 33 104.91 25.30 5.47
C LYS A 33 104.16 24.89 4.20
N HIS A 34 104.83 24.25 3.25
CA HIS A 34 104.21 23.74 2.03
C HIS A 34 103.12 22.71 2.36
N TYR A 35 103.43 21.74 3.23
CA TYR A 35 102.47 20.74 3.71
C TYR A 35 101.26 21.38 4.42
N GLN A 36 101.47 22.38 5.28
CA GLN A 36 100.38 23.11 5.92
C GLN A 36 99.51 23.86 4.91
N THR A 37 100.13 24.48 3.90
CA THR A 37 99.42 25.21 2.85
C THR A 37 98.59 24.26 1.96
N GLU A 38 99.13 23.08 1.62
CA GLU A 38 98.38 22.05 0.89
C GLU A 38 97.19 21.53 1.70
N LYS A 39 97.37 21.31 3.00
CA LYS A 39 96.28 20.90 3.89
C LYS A 39 95.17 21.96 3.96
N GLU A 40 95.52 23.23 4.15
CA GLU A 40 94.56 24.34 4.13
C GLU A 40 93.84 24.45 2.78
N LEU A 41 94.55 24.24 1.67
CA LEU A 41 93.98 24.26 0.33
C LEU A 41 92.96 23.12 0.13
N ASP A 42 93.23 21.92 0.64
CA ASP A 42 92.31 20.79 0.55
C ASP A 42 91.07 20.96 1.44
N GLU A 43 91.23 21.52 2.64
CA GLU A 43 90.11 21.92 3.51
C GLU A 43 89.22 22.96 2.81
N LEU A 44 89.82 23.98 2.17
CA LEU A 44 89.08 25.00 1.41
C LEU A 44 88.34 24.41 0.21
N LYS A 45 88.95 23.48 -0.54
CA LYS A 45 88.28 22.77 -1.65
C LYS A 45 87.08 21.96 -1.15
N MET A 46 87.21 21.31 0.01
CA MET A 46 86.12 20.54 0.61
C MET A 46 84.95 21.45 1.02
N VAL A 47 85.24 22.59 1.65
CA VAL A 47 84.24 23.60 2.02
C VAL A 47 83.56 24.20 0.79
N ALA A 48 84.32 24.51 -0.27
CA ALA A 48 83.77 25.02 -1.52
C ALA A 48 82.78 24.03 -2.14
N LYS A 49 83.15 22.75 -2.26
CA LYS A 49 82.29 21.69 -2.80
C LYS A 49 81.02 21.47 -1.96
N SER A 50 81.14 21.50 -0.63
CA SER A 50 80.00 21.42 0.28
C SER A 50 79.04 22.60 0.11
N THR A 51 79.59 23.80 -0.12
CA THR A 51 78.80 25.02 -0.33
C THR A 51 78.07 24.99 -1.67
N GLU A 52 78.73 24.55 -2.74
CA GLU A 52 78.10 24.36 -4.06
C GLU A 52 76.94 23.36 -3.98
N LEU A 53 77.13 22.23 -3.28
CA LEU A 53 76.07 21.24 -3.10
C LEU A 53 74.86 21.84 -2.35
N LYS A 54 75.10 22.62 -1.28
CA LYS A 54 74.03 23.31 -0.52
C LYS A 54 73.28 24.34 -1.36
N LEU A 55 73.99 25.08 -2.22
CA LEU A 55 73.37 26.04 -3.13
C LEU A 55 72.52 25.35 -4.19
N SER A 56 73.02 24.23 -4.74
CA SER A 56 72.27 23.41 -5.71
C SER A 56 70.99 22.83 -5.10
N THR A 57 71.08 22.22 -3.91
CA THR A 57 69.90 21.64 -3.24
C THR A 57 68.88 22.71 -2.85
N LYS A 58 69.34 23.88 -2.37
CA LYS A 58 68.46 25.02 -2.12
C LYS A 58 67.70 25.44 -3.38
N ALA A 59 68.39 25.59 -4.52
CA ALA A 59 67.77 25.97 -5.78
C ALA A 59 66.74 24.92 -6.27
N GLU A 60 67.01 23.63 -6.08
CA GLU A 60 66.05 22.55 -6.38
C GLU A 60 64.82 22.61 -5.47
N THR A 61 65.01 22.85 -4.16
CA THR A 61 63.88 22.99 -3.23
C THR A 61 62.99 24.20 -3.54
N GLU A 62 63.58 25.34 -3.91
CA GLU A 62 62.81 26.53 -4.29
C GLU A 62 61.94 26.27 -5.54
N LYS A 63 62.49 25.56 -6.54
CA LYS A 63 61.72 25.14 -7.72
C LYS A 63 60.57 24.19 -7.37
N LEU A 64 60.79 23.23 -6.48
CA LEU A 64 59.74 22.31 -6.03
C LEU A 64 58.61 23.07 -5.31
N ILE A 65 58.95 24.00 -4.42
CA ILE A 65 57.98 24.86 -3.72
C ILE A 65 57.16 25.69 -4.72
N GLU A 66 57.80 26.23 -5.76
CA GLU A 66 57.09 26.97 -6.80
C GLU A 66 56.09 26.10 -7.56
N ILE A 67 56.48 24.88 -7.93
CA ILE A 67 55.60 23.91 -8.61
C ILE A 67 54.42 23.54 -7.70
N GLU A 68 54.66 23.23 -6.43
CA GLU A 68 53.60 22.91 -5.47
C GLU A 68 52.63 24.08 -5.29
N ASN A 69 53.14 25.31 -5.18
CA ASN A 69 52.30 26.50 -5.06
C ASN A 69 51.43 26.71 -6.30
N GLN A 70 51.97 26.48 -7.51
CA GLN A 70 51.19 26.54 -8.75
C GLN A 70 50.10 25.45 -8.81
N GLN A 71 50.42 24.22 -8.38
CA GLN A 71 49.44 23.13 -8.31
C GLN A 71 48.33 23.40 -7.28
N ILE A 72 48.68 23.94 -6.11
CA ILE A 72 47.72 24.35 -5.07
C ILE A 72 46.81 25.45 -5.60
N ALA A 73 47.36 26.45 -6.29
CA ALA A 73 46.57 27.53 -6.89
C ALA A 73 45.59 27.01 -7.95
N GLY A 74 46.06 26.10 -8.83
CA GLY A 74 45.20 25.44 -9.83
C GLY A 74 44.09 24.62 -9.20
N THR A 75 44.41 23.85 -8.15
CA THR A 75 43.44 23.03 -7.42
C THR A 75 42.38 23.90 -6.71
N ARG A 76 42.78 25.01 -6.09
CA ARG A 76 41.84 25.95 -5.46
C ARG A 76 40.87 26.55 -6.48
N LYS A 77 41.38 26.96 -7.65
CA LYS A 77 40.54 27.49 -8.73
C LYS A 77 39.50 26.46 -9.20
N LEU A 78 39.93 25.22 -9.41
CA LEU A 78 39.03 24.12 -9.80
C LEU A 78 37.97 23.85 -8.74
N TYR A 79 38.34 23.85 -7.45
CA TYR A 79 37.41 23.64 -6.35
C TYR A 79 36.32 24.71 -6.31
N THR A 80 36.71 25.99 -6.44
CA THR A 80 35.75 27.11 -6.49
C THR A 80 34.81 27.01 -7.70
N GLU A 81 35.31 26.55 -8.85
CA GLU A 81 34.47 26.37 -10.03
C GLU A 81 33.44 25.25 -9.85
N ILE A 82 33.86 24.12 -9.27
CA ILE A 82 32.95 23.01 -8.91
C ILE A 82 31.90 23.47 -7.90
N GLU A 83 32.30 24.20 -6.86
CA GLU A 83 31.37 24.70 -5.83
C GLU A 83 30.32 25.64 -6.43
N ASN A 84 30.74 26.56 -7.32
CA ASN A 84 29.82 27.46 -8.02
C ASN A 84 28.86 26.70 -8.94
N GLN A 85 29.33 25.69 -9.67
CA GLN A 85 28.48 24.84 -10.50
C GLN A 85 27.46 24.06 -9.65
N GLN A 86 27.89 23.56 -8.49
CA GLN A 86 27.01 22.82 -7.59
C GLN A 86 25.94 23.72 -6.96
N ILE A 87 26.30 24.95 -6.56
CA ILE A 87 25.33 25.95 -6.10
C ILE A 87 24.32 26.29 -7.20
N ALA A 88 24.78 26.47 -8.43
CA ALA A 88 23.90 26.76 -9.57
C ALA A 88 22.95 25.59 -9.89
N ALA A 89 23.44 24.34 -9.82
CA ALA A 89 22.64 23.15 -10.00
C ALA A 89 21.56 23.02 -8.91
N THR A 90 21.91 23.24 -7.64
CA THR A 90 20.96 23.20 -6.52
C THR A 90 19.85 24.24 -6.68
N ARG A 91 20.19 25.47 -7.09
CA ARG A 91 19.18 26.52 -7.34
C ARG A 91 18.18 26.12 -8.43
N LYS A 92 18.68 25.56 -9.54
CA LYS A 92 17.82 25.06 -10.62
C LYS A 92 16.93 23.90 -10.16
N LEU A 93 17.46 22.99 -9.33
CA LEU A 93 16.68 21.89 -8.78
C LEU A 93 15.52 22.42 -7.92
N THR A 94 15.80 23.35 -7.01
CA THR A 94 14.76 23.98 -6.18
C THR A 94 13.70 24.70 -7.01
N GLU A 95 14.09 25.36 -8.10
CA GLU A 95 13.14 26.02 -9.01
C GLU A 95 12.20 25.01 -9.68
N VAL A 96 12.74 23.91 -10.19
CA VAL A 96 11.97 22.82 -10.80
C VAL A 96 11.02 22.17 -9.79
N GLU A 97 11.49 21.91 -8.57
CA GLU A 97 10.65 21.35 -7.49
C GLU A 97 9.47 22.27 -7.15
N ASN A 98 9.70 23.58 -7.08
CA ASN A 98 8.63 24.55 -6.81
C ASN A 98 7.60 24.60 -7.95
N GLN A 99 8.06 24.56 -9.20
CA GLN A 99 7.17 24.50 -10.38
C GLN A 99 6.32 23.22 -10.37
N LEU A 100 6.96 22.07 -10.13
CA LEU A 100 6.28 20.77 -10.06
C LEU A 100 5.21 20.75 -8.96
N ASN A 101 5.51 21.29 -7.79
CA ASN A 101 4.58 21.37 -6.68
C ASN A 101 3.36 22.27 -7.00
N ALA A 102 3.59 23.40 -7.68
CA ALA A 102 2.52 24.30 -8.11
C ALA A 102 1.60 23.64 -9.15
N GLU A 103 2.16 22.95 -10.14
CA GLU A 103 1.39 22.22 -11.15
C GLU A 103 0.58 21.07 -10.55
N THR A 104 1.19 20.31 -9.63
CA THR A 104 0.54 19.20 -8.93
C THR A 104 -0.66 19.72 -8.12
N LYS A 105 -0.48 20.81 -7.37
CA LYS A 105 -1.58 21.45 -6.63
C LYS A 105 -2.73 21.85 -7.55
N LYS A 106 -2.42 22.50 -8.67
CA LYS A 106 -3.42 22.92 -9.67
C LYS A 106 -4.16 21.73 -10.29
N SER A 107 -3.46 20.62 -10.53
CA SER A 107 -4.06 19.38 -11.05
C SER A 107 -5.03 18.77 -10.03
N ASN A 108 -4.62 18.69 -8.76
CA ASN A 108 -5.44 18.14 -7.69
C ASN A 108 -6.72 18.95 -7.44
N GLU A 109 -6.63 20.29 -7.48
CA GLU A 109 -7.80 21.16 -7.34
C GLU A 109 -8.81 20.95 -8.48
N LYS A 110 -8.33 20.75 -9.72
CA LYS A 110 -9.19 20.44 -10.86
C LYS A 110 -9.86 19.08 -10.73
N ALA A 111 -9.12 18.06 -10.28
CA ALA A 111 -9.67 16.72 -10.05
C ALA A 111 -10.80 16.76 -9.01
N LEU A 112 -10.58 17.43 -7.88
CA LEU A 112 -11.58 17.58 -6.83
C LEU A 112 -12.84 18.34 -7.31
N ALA A 113 -12.66 19.36 -8.15
CA ALA A 113 -13.79 20.07 -8.74
C ALA A 113 -14.60 19.18 -9.70
N LEU A 114 -13.94 18.31 -10.46
CA LEU A 114 -14.61 17.36 -11.35
C LEU A 114 -15.36 16.29 -10.56
N GLU A 115 -14.78 15.76 -9.49
CA GLU A 115 -15.43 14.78 -8.61
C GLU A 115 -16.72 15.34 -7.99
N ARG A 116 -16.71 16.61 -7.55
CA ARG A 116 -17.90 17.27 -7.02
C ARG A 116 -19.00 17.40 -8.07
N LYS A 117 -18.64 17.82 -9.29
CA LYS A 117 -19.60 17.91 -10.41
C LYS A 117 -20.21 16.56 -10.73
N LEU A 118 -19.41 15.50 -10.79
CA LEU A 118 -19.89 14.15 -11.03
C LEU A 118 -20.84 13.68 -9.91
N ALA A 119 -20.52 13.98 -8.66
CA ALA A 119 -21.39 13.65 -7.52
C ALA A 119 -22.76 14.35 -7.62
N ASP A 120 -22.77 15.62 -8.02
CA ASP A 120 -24.00 16.39 -8.24
C ASP A 120 -24.83 15.83 -9.41
N GLU A 121 -24.19 15.50 -10.54
CA GLU A 121 -24.87 14.85 -11.68
C GLU A 121 -25.46 13.48 -11.31
N ILE A 122 -24.72 12.67 -10.53
CA ILE A 122 -25.23 11.38 -10.03
C ILE A 122 -26.44 11.59 -9.12
N LYS A 123 -26.42 12.61 -8.27
CA LYS A 123 -27.55 12.96 -7.39
C LYS A 123 -28.77 13.37 -8.21
N ASP A 124 -28.59 14.21 -9.22
CA ASP A 124 -29.67 14.65 -10.10
C ASP A 124 -30.25 13.49 -10.91
N MET A 125 -29.40 12.60 -11.45
CA MET A 125 -29.85 11.38 -12.13
C MET A 125 -30.66 10.47 -11.21
N LYS A 126 -30.23 10.29 -9.95
CA LYS A 126 -31.00 9.51 -8.96
C LYS A 126 -32.36 10.14 -8.69
N GLN A 127 -32.43 11.47 -8.55
CA GLN A 127 -33.69 12.18 -8.36
C GLN A 127 -34.61 12.05 -9.57
N LEU A 128 -34.04 12.11 -10.79
CA LEU A 128 -34.78 11.98 -12.04
C LEU A 128 -35.29 10.55 -12.25
N LEU A 129 -34.52 9.53 -11.83
CA LEU A 129 -34.97 8.14 -11.81
C LEU A 129 -36.08 7.91 -10.78
N SER A 130 -35.97 8.51 -9.59
CA SER A 130 -37.00 8.44 -8.55
C SER A 130 -38.32 9.08 -9.00
N THR A 131 -38.27 10.21 -9.71
CA THR A 131 -39.45 10.91 -10.23
C THR A 131 -40.06 10.25 -11.47
N LYS A 132 -39.26 9.57 -12.30
CA LYS A 132 -39.73 8.78 -13.44
C LYS A 132 -40.15 7.36 -13.09
N ALA A 133 -39.78 6.86 -11.92
CA ALA A 133 -40.30 5.60 -11.42
C ALA A 133 -41.79 5.80 -11.14
N GLU A 134 -42.62 5.32 -12.07
CA GLU A 134 -44.05 5.13 -11.81
C GLU A 134 -44.18 4.39 -10.49
N LYS A 135 -44.86 5.00 -9.52
CA LYS A 135 -44.98 4.44 -8.18
C LYS A 135 -45.89 3.22 -8.28
N LYS A 136 -45.29 2.06 -8.57
CA LYS A 136 -46.03 0.81 -8.74
C LYS A 136 -46.82 0.54 -7.48
N ASP A 137 -48.12 0.32 -7.65
CA ASP A 137 -48.98 -0.07 -6.55
C ASP A 137 -48.70 -1.53 -6.22
N PHE A 138 -47.96 -1.75 -5.13
CA PHE A 138 -47.63 -3.08 -4.66
C PHE A 138 -48.71 -3.57 -3.71
N LYS A 139 -49.45 -4.58 -4.15
CA LYS A 139 -50.44 -5.28 -3.34
C LYS A 139 -49.79 -6.42 -2.58
N PRO A 140 -49.80 -6.40 -1.23
CA PRO A 140 -49.30 -7.50 -0.42
C PRO A 140 -50.18 -8.75 -0.57
N ILE A 141 -49.54 -9.91 -0.77
CA ILE A 141 -50.20 -11.20 -1.04
C ILE A 141 -49.78 -12.31 -0.07
N PHE A 142 -48.71 -12.10 0.70
CA PHE A 142 -48.23 -13.08 1.67
C PHE A 142 -47.51 -12.40 2.84
N LYS A 143 -47.81 -12.84 4.06
CA LYS A 143 -47.11 -12.48 5.30
C LYS A 143 -46.58 -13.74 5.96
N ALA A 144 -45.27 -13.86 6.05
CA ALA A 144 -44.58 -14.89 6.80
C ALA A 144 -44.14 -14.33 8.16
N CYS A 145 -44.28 -15.12 9.22
CA CYS A 145 -44.01 -14.72 10.59
C CYS A 145 -43.08 -15.70 11.26
N SER A 146 -42.02 -15.21 11.88
CA SER A 146 -41.07 -16.07 12.57
C SER A 146 -41.66 -16.65 13.87
N GLY A 147 -41.20 -17.84 14.29
CA GLY A 147 -41.48 -18.41 15.61
C GLY A 147 -42.84 -19.10 15.81
N ASN A 148 -43.67 -19.21 14.77
CA ASN A 148 -45.04 -19.71 14.91
C ASN A 148 -45.23 -21.22 14.64
N LYS A 149 -44.14 -21.97 14.40
CA LYS A 149 -44.10 -23.42 14.15
C LYS A 149 -44.92 -23.86 12.93
N GLN A 150 -45.16 -22.96 11.97
CA GLN A 150 -45.80 -23.26 10.70
C GLN A 150 -44.81 -23.07 9.57
N SER A 151 -44.87 -23.93 8.55
CA SER A 151 -43.97 -23.72 7.42
C SER A 151 -44.39 -22.55 6.55
N ILE A 152 -43.41 -21.69 6.27
CA ILE A 152 -43.52 -20.58 5.31
C ILE A 152 -43.68 -21.15 3.91
N LEU A 153 -42.82 -22.10 3.51
CA LEU A 153 -42.86 -22.68 2.17
C LEU A 153 -44.15 -23.48 1.94
N ASP A 154 -44.56 -24.31 2.89
CA ASP A 154 -45.78 -25.11 2.74
C ASP A 154 -47.00 -24.20 2.70
N THR A 155 -47.04 -23.18 3.58
CA THR A 155 -48.12 -22.19 3.53
C THR A 155 -48.15 -21.50 2.18
N TRP A 156 -47.02 -21.02 1.65
CA TRP A 156 -46.96 -20.44 0.31
C TRP A 156 -47.58 -21.36 -0.76
N LYS A 157 -47.29 -22.66 -0.70
CA LYS A 157 -47.74 -23.69 -1.66
C LYS A 157 -49.16 -24.20 -1.46
N LYS A 158 -49.82 -23.93 -0.32
CA LYS A 158 -51.24 -24.29 -0.11
C LYS A 158 -52.11 -23.70 -1.22
N SER A 159 -53.26 -24.31 -1.54
CA SER A 159 -54.20 -23.81 -2.57
C SER A 159 -55.41 -23.04 -2.01
N LYS A 160 -55.27 -22.46 -0.81
CA LYS A 160 -56.37 -21.74 -0.12
C LYS A 160 -55.88 -20.46 0.54
N MET A 161 -56.84 -19.56 0.81
CA MET A 161 -56.60 -18.38 1.65
C MET A 161 -56.22 -18.80 3.06
N GLU A 162 -55.29 -18.08 3.68
CA GLU A 162 -54.91 -18.26 5.09
C GLU A 162 -54.98 -16.89 5.77
N GLY A 163 -55.91 -16.73 6.72
CA GLY A 163 -56.15 -15.47 7.42
C GLY A 163 -56.66 -14.31 6.55
N ASP A 164 -56.79 -13.13 7.16
CA ASP A 164 -57.23 -11.91 6.47
C ASP A 164 -56.01 -11.09 6.04
N ILE A 165 -55.80 -10.97 4.72
CA ILE A 165 -54.64 -10.30 4.14
C ILE A 165 -54.69 -8.77 4.32
N SER A 166 -55.83 -8.19 4.72
CA SER A 166 -55.90 -6.77 5.09
C SER A 166 -54.98 -6.44 6.27
N ASN A 167 -54.72 -7.42 7.13
CA ASN A 167 -53.93 -7.30 8.35
C ASN A 167 -52.43 -7.54 8.11
N ILE A 168 -51.97 -7.47 6.86
CA ILE A 168 -50.56 -7.70 6.50
C ILE A 168 -49.60 -6.68 7.12
N LYS A 169 -50.08 -5.48 7.49
CA LYS A 169 -49.29 -4.45 8.17
C LYS A 169 -49.25 -4.61 9.69
N GLU A 170 -50.09 -5.47 10.26
CA GLU A 170 -50.07 -5.75 11.69
C GLU A 170 -48.86 -6.61 12.05
N SER A 171 -48.32 -6.39 13.25
CA SER A 171 -47.24 -7.20 13.84
C SER A 171 -47.58 -8.69 13.77
N CYS A 172 -46.55 -9.52 13.80
CA CYS A 172 -46.74 -10.95 13.58
C CYS A 172 -47.69 -11.58 14.61
N THR A 173 -48.82 -12.07 14.10
CA THR A 173 -49.72 -12.99 14.79
C THR A 173 -49.16 -14.41 14.68
N ASN A 174 -49.59 -15.35 15.53
CA ASN A 174 -49.15 -16.75 15.54
C ASN A 174 -49.51 -17.58 14.27
N ARG A 175 -49.63 -16.95 13.08
CA ARG A 175 -49.98 -17.55 11.79
C ARG A 175 -49.37 -16.76 10.64
N HIS A 176 -49.20 -17.41 9.50
CA HIS A 176 -48.93 -16.75 8.22
C HIS A 176 -50.23 -16.25 7.59
N LEU A 177 -50.13 -15.25 6.71
CA LEU A 177 -51.25 -14.80 5.89
C LEU A 177 -50.96 -15.10 4.42
N ARG A 178 -51.97 -15.56 3.68
CA ARG A 178 -51.83 -15.94 2.27
C ARG A 178 -53.08 -15.54 1.47
N SER A 179 -52.86 -14.85 0.36
CA SER A 179 -53.89 -14.50 -0.62
C SER A 179 -54.11 -15.60 -1.67
N THR A 180 -55.34 -15.72 -2.16
CA THR A 180 -55.69 -16.56 -3.33
C THR A 180 -55.11 -16.04 -4.65
N LEU A 181 -54.58 -14.82 -4.69
CA LEU A 181 -53.87 -14.29 -5.87
C LEU A 181 -52.64 -15.14 -6.23
N ILE A 182 -52.04 -15.84 -5.25
CA ILE A 182 -50.94 -16.78 -5.50
C ILE A 182 -51.42 -17.99 -6.32
N ASP A 183 -52.68 -18.43 -6.13
CA ASP A 183 -53.28 -19.53 -6.89
C ASP A 183 -53.54 -19.13 -8.35
N ASN A 184 -53.88 -17.87 -8.57
CA ASN A 184 -54.15 -17.29 -9.89
C ASN A 184 -52.93 -16.55 -10.50
N TRP A 185 -51.71 -16.96 -10.12
CA TRP A 185 -50.47 -16.28 -10.52
C TRP A 185 -50.36 -16.06 -12.03
N ASN A 186 -50.57 -17.12 -12.82
CA ASN A 186 -50.47 -17.07 -14.29
C ASN A 186 -51.54 -16.18 -14.95
N GLY A 187 -52.67 -15.96 -14.27
CA GLY A 187 -53.74 -15.08 -14.76
C GLY A 187 -53.56 -13.61 -14.35
N SER A 188 -52.60 -13.29 -13.48
CA SER A 188 -52.51 -11.99 -12.82
C SER A 188 -51.61 -10.97 -13.53
N LEU A 189 -51.03 -11.25 -14.71
CA LEU A 189 -50.16 -10.31 -15.45
C LEU A 189 -49.16 -9.55 -14.55
N ILE A 190 -48.44 -10.30 -13.71
CA ILE A 190 -47.56 -9.71 -12.69
C ILE A 190 -46.37 -9.03 -13.37
N ASP A 191 -46.13 -7.77 -13.02
CA ASP A 191 -45.00 -6.97 -13.50
C ASP A 191 -43.77 -7.18 -12.59
N GLN A 192 -43.94 -6.91 -11.29
CA GLN A 192 -42.88 -7.11 -10.30
C GLN A 192 -43.38 -7.81 -9.04
N VAL A 193 -42.47 -8.56 -8.43
CA VAL A 193 -42.65 -9.12 -7.09
C VAL A 193 -41.68 -8.43 -6.14
N LYS A 194 -42.18 -7.93 -5.02
CA LYS A 194 -41.39 -7.29 -3.97
C LYS A 194 -41.32 -8.18 -2.74
N VAL A 195 -40.13 -8.33 -2.17
CA VAL A 195 -39.89 -9.02 -0.89
C VAL A 195 -39.34 -8.02 0.11
N GLU A 196 -39.98 -7.94 1.27
CA GLU A 196 -39.60 -7.05 2.36
C GLU A 196 -39.38 -7.87 3.63
N LEU A 197 -38.25 -7.67 4.32
CA LEU A 197 -38.00 -8.22 5.64
C LEU A 197 -38.11 -7.12 6.68
N PHE A 198 -38.81 -7.39 7.77
CA PHE A 198 -38.97 -6.46 8.87
C PHE A 198 -38.37 -7.03 10.15
N LYS A 199 -37.55 -6.21 10.82
CA LYS A 199 -37.02 -6.48 12.16
C LYS A 199 -37.48 -5.36 13.08
N ASN A 200 -38.16 -5.71 14.16
CA ASN A 200 -38.79 -4.76 15.08
C ASN A 200 -39.64 -3.72 14.35
N GLU A 201 -40.45 -4.18 13.39
CA GLU A 201 -41.35 -3.35 12.55
C GLU A 201 -40.64 -2.34 11.63
N GLN A 202 -39.30 -2.33 11.61
CA GLN A 202 -38.50 -1.54 10.67
C GLN A 202 -38.11 -2.38 9.46
N LEU A 203 -38.21 -1.77 8.27
CA LEU A 203 -37.75 -2.38 7.03
C LEU A 203 -36.23 -2.61 7.10
N ALA A 204 -35.81 -3.86 6.97
CA ALA A 204 -34.41 -4.27 7.06
C ALA A 204 -33.82 -4.64 5.69
N VAL A 205 -34.62 -5.33 4.86
CA VAL A 205 -34.22 -5.76 3.52
C VAL A 205 -35.39 -5.53 2.57
N GLU A 206 -35.10 -5.03 1.38
CA GLU A 206 -36.05 -4.92 0.28
C GLU A 206 -35.44 -5.49 -1.00
N MET A 207 -36.22 -6.28 -1.75
CA MET A 207 -35.79 -6.87 -3.02
C MET A 207 -36.92 -6.82 -4.05
N TYR A 208 -36.56 -6.57 -5.31
CA TYR A 208 -37.49 -6.49 -6.44
C TYR A 208 -37.13 -7.53 -7.49
N PHE A 209 -38.12 -8.30 -7.91
CA PHE A 209 -38.00 -9.35 -8.91
C PHE A 209 -38.90 -9.07 -10.11
N ASP A 210 -38.45 -9.51 -11.29
CA ASP A 210 -39.25 -9.52 -12.52
C ASP A 210 -40.32 -10.61 -12.45
N GLY A 211 -41.57 -10.19 -12.30
CA GLY A 211 -42.73 -11.08 -12.24
C GLY A 211 -43.22 -11.53 -13.61
N ARG A 212 -42.81 -10.89 -14.70
CA ARG A 212 -43.35 -11.15 -16.03
C ARG A 212 -42.98 -12.56 -16.50
N GLY A 213 -44.00 -13.32 -16.91
CA GLY A 213 -43.84 -14.73 -17.30
C GLY A 213 -43.25 -15.63 -16.21
N SER A 214 -43.32 -15.21 -14.94
CA SER A 214 -42.97 -16.07 -13.81
C SER A 214 -44.14 -16.97 -13.41
N THR A 215 -43.84 -18.00 -12.63
CA THR A 215 -44.82 -18.81 -11.89
C THR A 215 -44.68 -18.52 -10.41
N SER A 216 -45.68 -18.89 -9.60
CA SER A 216 -45.62 -18.82 -8.14
C SER A 216 -44.45 -19.64 -7.53
N SER A 217 -43.79 -20.48 -8.32
CA SER A 217 -42.65 -21.31 -7.90
C SER A 217 -41.27 -20.84 -8.41
N ASN A 218 -41.19 -19.94 -9.40
CA ASN A 218 -39.91 -19.57 -10.05
C ASN A 218 -39.56 -18.07 -10.03
N TRP A 219 -40.43 -17.22 -9.50
CA TRP A 219 -40.21 -15.77 -9.46
C TRP A 219 -39.01 -15.37 -8.59
N PHE A 220 -38.74 -16.12 -7.51
CA PHE A 220 -37.59 -15.92 -6.62
C PHE A 220 -36.35 -16.63 -7.18
N THR A 221 -35.72 -16.03 -8.19
CA THR A 221 -34.52 -16.57 -8.85
C THR A 221 -33.56 -15.46 -9.23
N ARG A 222 -32.26 -15.78 -9.34
CA ARG A 222 -31.21 -14.83 -9.71
C ARG A 222 -31.52 -14.06 -11.00
N SER A 223 -31.97 -14.76 -12.04
CA SER A 223 -32.23 -14.15 -13.36
C SER A 223 -33.39 -13.15 -13.33
N ARG A 224 -34.25 -13.22 -12.31
CA ARG A 224 -35.37 -12.31 -12.11
C ARG A 224 -35.06 -11.19 -11.12
N LEU A 225 -33.98 -11.26 -10.35
CA LEU A 225 -33.60 -10.18 -9.44
C LEU A 225 -33.31 -8.89 -10.24
N ARG A 226 -34.09 -7.84 -9.97
CA ARG A 226 -33.98 -6.53 -10.63
C ARG A 226 -33.19 -5.55 -9.78
N ASP A 227 -33.55 -5.47 -8.51
CA ASP A 227 -32.95 -4.56 -7.54
C ASP A 227 -33.01 -5.16 -6.13
N ASN A 228 -32.11 -4.71 -5.25
CA ASN A 228 -32.08 -5.15 -3.87
C ASN A 228 -31.34 -4.16 -2.97
N SER A 229 -31.63 -4.22 -1.68
CA SER A 229 -31.01 -3.36 -0.69
C SER A 229 -29.66 -3.88 -0.15
N PHE A 230 -29.15 -5.05 -0.57
CA PHE A 230 -27.82 -5.51 -0.14
C PHE A 230 -26.72 -4.75 -0.92
N ASN A 231 -25.71 -4.28 -0.21
CA ASN A 231 -24.61 -3.47 -0.74
C ASN A 231 -23.65 -4.27 -1.64
N ASP A 232 -23.58 -5.58 -1.45
CA ASP A 232 -22.62 -6.48 -2.09
C ASP A 232 -23.27 -7.61 -2.92
N LEU A 233 -24.60 -7.70 -2.95
CA LEU A 233 -25.33 -8.62 -3.82
C LEU A 233 -25.47 -8.01 -5.22
N THR A 234 -24.59 -8.44 -6.12
CA THR A 234 -24.53 -7.92 -7.49
C THR A 234 -24.89 -9.00 -8.51
N ARG A 235 -25.06 -8.59 -9.77
CA ARG A 235 -25.22 -9.54 -10.88
C ARG A 235 -24.01 -10.47 -11.08
N MET A 236 -22.84 -10.11 -10.56
CA MET A 236 -21.61 -10.92 -10.66
C MET A 236 -21.46 -11.92 -9.52
N SER A 237 -22.25 -11.80 -8.45
CA SER A 237 -22.20 -12.73 -7.32
C SER A 237 -22.44 -14.19 -7.77
N THR A 238 -21.80 -15.13 -7.08
CA THR A 238 -21.93 -16.57 -7.31
C THR A 238 -22.98 -17.17 -6.37
N PHE A 239 -23.59 -18.28 -6.76
CA PHE A 239 -24.63 -18.93 -5.96
C PHE A 239 -24.62 -20.44 -6.16
N ASN A 240 -24.64 -21.21 -5.08
CA ASN A 240 -25.06 -22.61 -5.10
C ASN A 240 -26.58 -22.73 -4.87
N PHE A 241 -27.22 -21.76 -4.20
CA PHE A 241 -28.67 -21.65 -4.08
C PHE A 241 -29.13 -20.21 -4.27
N PHE A 242 -30.12 -20.04 -5.16
CA PHE A 242 -30.93 -18.84 -5.26
C PHE A 242 -32.34 -19.27 -5.65
N SER A 243 -33.11 -19.78 -4.69
CA SER A 243 -34.48 -20.21 -4.94
C SER A 243 -35.33 -20.27 -3.69
N MET A 244 -36.64 -20.22 -3.89
CA MET A 244 -37.62 -20.45 -2.83
C MET A 244 -37.51 -21.86 -2.23
N ASN A 245 -37.28 -22.89 -3.06
CA ASN A 245 -37.13 -24.26 -2.57
C ASN A 245 -35.82 -24.45 -1.79
N GLY A 246 -34.75 -23.72 -2.10
CA GLY A 246 -33.47 -23.77 -1.40
C GLY A 246 -32.92 -25.19 -1.24
N HIS A 247 -32.31 -25.48 -0.09
CA HIS A 247 -31.80 -26.80 0.26
C HIS A 247 -32.85 -27.58 1.08
N GLN A 248 -33.78 -28.21 0.37
CA GLN A 248 -34.97 -28.82 0.96
C GLN A 248 -34.67 -29.93 1.98
N ALA A 249 -33.58 -30.69 1.78
CA ALA A 249 -33.18 -31.81 2.64
C ALA A 249 -32.92 -31.39 4.09
N VAL A 250 -32.55 -30.13 4.32
CA VAL A 250 -32.25 -29.56 5.65
C VAL A 250 -33.19 -28.40 6.02
N GLY A 251 -34.27 -28.19 5.26
CA GLY A 251 -35.28 -27.18 5.59
C GLY A 251 -34.85 -25.73 5.38
N ARG A 252 -33.90 -25.47 4.46
CA ARG A 252 -33.46 -24.11 4.12
C ARG A 252 -34.20 -23.65 2.87
N HIS A 253 -35.06 -22.64 2.99
CA HIS A 253 -35.93 -22.13 1.94
C HIS A 253 -35.74 -20.63 1.74
N PHE A 254 -36.31 -20.05 0.68
CA PHE A 254 -36.08 -18.65 0.28
C PHE A 254 -34.60 -18.26 0.46
N PHE A 255 -33.75 -19.06 -0.19
CA PHE A 255 -32.35 -19.17 0.16
C PHE A 255 -31.50 -18.52 -0.91
N ILE A 256 -30.74 -17.49 -0.50
CA ILE A 256 -29.76 -16.79 -1.33
C ILE A 256 -28.39 -17.06 -0.68
N ASN A 257 -27.71 -18.10 -1.18
CA ASN A 257 -26.45 -18.60 -0.66
C ASN A 257 -25.38 -18.50 -1.72
N GLN A 258 -24.20 -18.01 -1.33
CA GLN A 258 -23.08 -17.89 -2.23
C GLN A 258 -22.47 -19.26 -2.52
N ASP A 259 -22.08 -19.97 -1.47
CA ASP A 259 -21.45 -21.29 -1.53
C ASP A 259 -21.51 -22.01 -0.18
N TYR A 260 -21.24 -23.32 -0.21
CA TYR A 260 -21.05 -24.13 0.98
C TYR A 260 -19.57 -24.38 1.20
N GLY A 261 -19.08 -23.92 2.34
CA GLY A 261 -17.71 -24.16 2.81
C GLY A 261 -17.65 -25.06 4.05
N GLY A 262 -18.79 -25.67 4.41
CA GLY A 262 -19.01 -26.35 5.68
C GLY A 262 -19.71 -25.43 6.68
N CYS A 263 -20.34 -25.97 7.72
CA CYS A 263 -21.26 -25.21 8.60
C CYS A 263 -20.71 -23.88 9.13
N GLU A 264 -19.42 -23.83 9.41
CA GLU A 264 -18.73 -22.61 9.87
C GLU A 264 -18.57 -21.59 8.72
N ASN A 265 -18.23 -22.05 7.52
CA ASN A 265 -17.91 -21.20 6.38
C ASN A 265 -19.07 -20.96 5.39
N ASP A 266 -20.20 -21.65 5.55
CA ASP A 266 -21.41 -21.43 4.76
C ASP A 266 -21.77 -19.94 4.79
N LYS A 267 -21.94 -19.33 3.61
CA LYS A 267 -22.12 -17.88 3.52
C LYS A 267 -23.11 -17.47 2.43
N GLY A 268 -23.83 -16.39 2.70
CA GLY A 268 -24.92 -15.92 1.86
C GLY A 268 -25.57 -14.66 2.41
N TRP A 269 -26.74 -14.31 1.86
CA TRP A 269 -27.42 -13.06 2.16
C TRP A 269 -28.71 -13.26 2.95
N MET A 270 -29.44 -14.34 2.67
CA MET A 270 -30.74 -14.60 3.27
C MET A 270 -31.06 -16.09 3.28
N VAL A 271 -31.62 -16.60 4.37
CA VAL A 271 -32.20 -17.94 4.46
C VAL A 271 -33.43 -17.95 5.36
N VAL A 272 -34.47 -18.65 4.93
CA VAL A 272 -35.58 -19.05 5.80
C VAL A 272 -35.31 -20.45 6.29
N ILE A 273 -35.12 -20.60 7.60
CA ILE A 273 -35.02 -21.90 8.25
C ILE A 273 -36.44 -22.34 8.61
N ASP A 274 -36.88 -23.36 7.90
CA ASP A 274 -38.25 -23.85 7.93
C ASP A 274 -38.25 -25.35 8.19
N THR A 275 -38.57 -25.77 9.41
CA THR A 275 -38.51 -27.20 9.78
C THR A 275 -39.83 -27.67 10.35
N ALA A 276 -40.84 -27.73 9.48
CA ALA A 276 -42.13 -28.37 9.74
C ALA A 276 -42.08 -29.91 9.77
N ASP A 277 -40.95 -30.53 9.38
CA ASP A 277 -40.75 -31.98 9.39
C ASP A 277 -39.38 -32.31 10.01
N GLY A 278 -39.22 -33.53 10.54
CA GLY A 278 -38.03 -34.07 11.24
C GLY A 278 -36.73 -34.16 10.41
N LYS A 279 -36.42 -33.08 9.69
CA LYS A 279 -35.25 -32.91 8.84
C LYS A 279 -33.98 -32.77 9.69
N PRO A 280 -32.83 -33.27 9.17
CA PRO A 280 -31.54 -33.03 9.80
C PRO A 280 -31.26 -31.53 9.92
N ARG A 281 -30.70 -31.13 11.05
CA ARG A 281 -30.28 -29.76 11.34
C ARG A 281 -28.76 -29.78 11.61
N PRO A 282 -27.92 -29.90 10.56
CA PRO A 282 -26.50 -30.17 10.70
C PRO A 282 -25.68 -28.97 11.20
N CYS A 283 -26.12 -27.73 10.93
CA CYS A 283 -25.36 -26.53 11.22
C CYS A 283 -25.99 -25.66 12.31
N ILE A 284 -25.18 -24.76 12.89
CA ILE A 284 -25.62 -23.82 13.94
C ILE A 284 -26.81 -22.98 13.46
N MET A 285 -26.78 -22.49 12.22
CA MET A 285 -27.88 -21.72 11.66
C MET A 285 -29.20 -22.49 11.56
N ASP A 286 -29.17 -23.84 11.57
CA ASP A 286 -30.38 -24.66 11.53
C ASP A 286 -31.01 -24.82 12.93
N LYS A 287 -30.29 -24.42 13.99
CA LYS A 287 -30.69 -24.56 15.41
C LYS A 287 -30.35 -23.31 16.23
N LEU A 288 -30.96 -22.17 15.92
CA LEU A 288 -30.74 -20.97 16.73
C LEU A 288 -31.37 -21.11 18.13
N PRO A 289 -30.58 -20.98 19.22
CA PRO A 289 -31.11 -21.02 20.58
C PRO A 289 -32.19 -19.95 20.80
N GLY A 290 -33.32 -20.35 21.40
CA GLY A 290 -34.43 -19.45 21.71
C GLY A 290 -35.26 -19.00 20.50
N GLN A 291 -35.01 -19.55 19.30
CA GLN A 291 -35.81 -19.30 18.11
C GLN A 291 -36.57 -20.57 17.71
N ASP A 292 -37.90 -20.49 17.71
CA ASP A 292 -38.74 -21.50 17.08
C ASP A 292 -38.78 -21.26 15.57
N TYR A 293 -38.88 -22.33 14.78
CA TYR A 293 -39.10 -22.20 13.35
C TYR A 293 -40.51 -21.63 13.08
N PRO A 294 -40.74 -21.02 11.91
CA PRO A 294 -39.71 -20.63 10.95
C PRO A 294 -38.93 -19.42 11.48
N TYR A 295 -37.70 -19.21 11.04
CA TYR A 295 -37.01 -17.94 11.28
C TYR A 295 -36.23 -17.52 10.05
N ILE A 296 -36.13 -16.21 9.87
CA ILE A 296 -35.60 -15.59 8.65
C ILE A 296 -34.28 -14.94 9.00
N LEU A 297 -33.18 -15.55 8.56
CA LEU A 297 -31.85 -14.98 8.70
C LEU A 297 -31.51 -14.12 7.50
N TYR A 298 -30.86 -13.00 7.78
CA TYR A 298 -30.33 -12.10 6.77
C TYR A 298 -29.07 -11.41 7.28
N GLY A 299 -28.29 -10.85 6.36
CA GLY A 299 -27.11 -10.09 6.72
C GLY A 299 -27.43 -8.69 7.27
N PRO A 300 -27.01 -8.36 8.50
CA PRO A 300 -27.13 -7.01 9.02
C PRO A 300 -26.29 -6.05 8.18
N ASP A 301 -26.62 -4.75 8.25
CA ASP A 301 -25.96 -3.70 7.46
C ASP A 301 -25.94 -3.97 5.95
N GLN A 302 -26.89 -4.79 5.49
CA GLN A 302 -27.11 -5.09 4.08
C GLN A 302 -25.89 -5.76 3.41
N GLN A 303 -25.22 -6.70 4.08
CA GLN A 303 -24.04 -7.40 3.54
C GLN A 303 -24.20 -8.92 3.54
N LEU A 304 -23.28 -9.62 2.87
CA LEU A 304 -23.10 -11.06 2.98
C LEU A 304 -22.64 -11.45 4.39
N ILE A 305 -23.13 -12.60 4.87
CA ILE A 305 -22.81 -13.16 6.19
C ILE A 305 -22.26 -14.57 6.10
N HIS A 306 -21.42 -14.91 7.09
CA HIS A 306 -21.11 -16.28 7.44
C HIS A 306 -22.12 -16.80 8.45
N TYR A 307 -22.84 -17.87 8.08
CA TYR A 307 -23.92 -18.40 8.89
C TYR A 307 -23.45 -19.13 10.17
N GLY A 308 -22.20 -19.61 10.20
CA GLY A 308 -21.62 -20.31 11.35
C GLY A 308 -21.30 -19.39 12.53
N HIS A 309 -20.66 -18.25 12.26
CA HIS A 309 -20.10 -17.37 13.30
C HIS A 309 -20.72 -15.96 13.35
N GLY A 310 -21.56 -15.60 12.39
CA GLY A 310 -22.20 -14.28 12.35
C GLY A 310 -21.24 -13.11 12.06
N PRO A 311 -21.70 -11.86 12.30
CA PRO A 311 -23.02 -11.50 12.81
C PRO A 311 -24.13 -11.72 11.78
N TYR A 312 -25.23 -12.37 12.18
CA TYR A 312 -26.46 -12.46 11.40
C TYR A 312 -27.64 -11.86 12.17
N ALA A 313 -28.64 -11.36 11.45
CA ALA A 313 -29.86 -10.83 12.05
C ALA A 313 -31.06 -11.74 11.75
N VAL A 314 -32.02 -11.76 12.67
CA VAL A 314 -33.30 -12.47 12.52
C VAL A 314 -34.40 -11.47 12.26
N ALA A 315 -35.12 -11.60 11.15
CA ALA A 315 -36.31 -10.80 10.86
C ALA A 315 -37.54 -11.41 11.56
N ASN A 316 -38.44 -10.55 12.04
CA ASN A 316 -39.71 -10.99 12.63
C ASN A 316 -40.71 -11.40 11.56
N MET A 317 -40.63 -10.76 10.39
CA MET A 317 -41.64 -10.86 9.35
C MET A 317 -41.02 -10.77 7.95
N MET A 318 -41.58 -11.52 7.00
CA MET A 318 -41.37 -11.37 5.57
C MET A 318 -42.70 -11.05 4.89
N VAL A 319 -42.75 -10.00 4.08
CA VAL A 319 -43.91 -9.64 3.27
C VAL A 319 -43.55 -9.81 1.80
N ILE A 320 -44.45 -10.44 1.04
CA ILE A 320 -44.35 -10.56 -0.41
C ILE A 320 -45.53 -9.82 -1.03
N SER A 321 -45.21 -8.91 -1.95
CA SER A 321 -46.18 -8.07 -2.65
C SER A 321 -46.00 -8.19 -4.16
N ILE A 322 -47.07 -7.99 -4.92
CA ILE A 322 -47.03 -7.96 -6.39
C ILE A 322 -47.54 -6.63 -6.90
N SER A 323 -46.99 -6.19 -8.02
CA SER A 323 -47.61 -5.17 -8.87
C SER A 323 -48.02 -5.83 -10.19
N ASN A 324 -49.12 -5.38 -10.75
CA ASN A 324 -49.66 -5.86 -12.02
C ASN A 324 -49.25 -4.90 -13.13
N LEU A 325 -49.13 -5.39 -14.37
CA LEU A 325 -49.10 -4.51 -15.53
C LEU A 325 -50.43 -3.76 -15.58
N GLY A 326 -50.37 -2.42 -15.50
CA GLY A 326 -51.52 -1.53 -15.54
C GLY A 326 -52.27 -1.56 -16.87
#